data_AF-A0A534TCK7-F1
#
_entry.id   AF-A0A534TCK7-F1
#
_cell.length_a   1.000
_cell.length_b   1.000
_cell.length_c   1.000
_cell.angle_alpha   90.00
_cell.angle_beta   90.00
_cell.angle_gamma   90.00
#
_symmetry.space_group_name_H-M   'P 1'
#
loop_
_entity.id
_entity.type
_entity.pdbx_description
1 polymer ?
#
loop_
_entity_poly.entity_id
_entity_poly.type
_entity_poly.pdbx_seq_one_letter_code
_entity_poly.pdbx_strand_id
1 'polypeptide(L)'
;MKKLVQKGFTLIELMIVVAIIGILAAIAIPNFIKFQARSKQSEAKANLKAVFTAEKAFFQEKDKFSSLTGEVGFSPERNNRYAYYLTGSATLEDRTGVTIPQATTFSGIAVDVFKYTSAANM
;
A
#
# COMPACT_ATOMS: atom_id res chain seq x y z
N MET A 1 23.82 44.79 -32.01
CA MET A 1 23.21 43.76 -31.14
C MET A 1 21.70 43.94 -31.16
N LYS A 2 20.94 43.05 -31.81
CA LYS A 2 19.47 43.12 -31.84
C LYS A 2 18.93 42.63 -30.50
N LYS A 3 18.32 43.54 -29.73
CA LYS A 3 17.64 43.22 -28.48
C LYS A 3 16.35 42.48 -28.84
N LEU A 4 16.27 41.19 -28.54
CA LEU A 4 15.03 40.41 -28.69
C LEU A 4 14.06 40.91 -27.61
N VAL A 5 12.98 41.57 -28.02
CA VAL A 5 11.92 42.03 -27.11
C VAL A 5 11.21 40.78 -26.57
N GLN A 6 11.33 40.51 -25.27
CA GLN A 6 10.52 39.49 -24.61
C GLN A 6 9.05 39.93 -24.65
N LYS A 7 8.23 39.22 -25.42
CA LYS A 7 6.77 39.34 -25.34
C LYS A 7 6.30 38.76 -23.99
N GLY A 8 5.58 39.56 -23.22
CA GLY A 8 4.90 39.10 -22.01
C GLY A 8 3.71 38.20 -22.36
N PHE A 9 3.35 37.30 -21.44
CA PHE A 9 2.20 36.41 -21.55
C PHE A 9 0.90 37.20 -21.40
N THR A 10 -0.12 36.90 -22.21
CA THR A 10 -1.43 37.57 -22.10
C THR A 10 -2.29 36.89 -21.03
N LEU A 11 -3.16 37.67 -20.38
CA LEU A 11 -4.12 37.12 -19.42
C LEU A 11 -5.09 36.12 -20.08
N ILE A 12 -5.44 36.36 -21.34
CA ILE A 12 -6.35 35.47 -22.08
C ILE A 12 -5.72 34.11 -22.37
N GLU A 13 -4.42 34.07 -22.69
CA GLU A 13 -3.68 32.80 -22.85
C GLU A 13 -3.70 32.00 -21.54
N LEU A 14 -3.48 32.67 -20.41
CA LEU A 14 -3.52 32.02 -19.10
C LEU A 14 -4.92 31.48 -18.76
N MET A 15 -5.97 32.25 -19.05
CA MET A 15 -7.35 31.84 -18.75
C MET A 15 -7.77 30.59 -19.54
N ILE A 16 -7.41 30.50 -20.82
CA ILE A 16 -7.71 29.32 -21.64
C ILE A 16 -6.96 28.09 -21.11
N VAL A 17 -5.70 28.25 -20.70
CA VAL A 17 -4.91 27.14 -20.12
C VAL A 17 -5.55 26.62 -18.84
N VAL A 18 -5.95 27.50 -17.92
CA VAL A 18 -6.61 27.10 -16.67
C VAL A 18 -7.96 26.43 -16.94
N ALA A 19 -8.73 26.92 -17.92
CA ALA A 19 -9.99 26.30 -18.32
C ALA A 19 -9.79 24.86 -18.83
N ILE A 20 -8.79 24.62 -19.69
CA ILE A 20 -8.47 23.28 -20.21
C ILE A 20 -8.00 22.36 -19.08
N ILE A 21 -7.09 22.82 -18.21
CA ILE A 21 -6.63 22.04 -17.05
C ILE A 21 -7.79 21.71 -16.12
N GLY A 22 -8.74 22.63 -15.92
CA GLY A 22 -9.95 22.40 -15.13
C GLY A 22 -10.81 21.26 -15.66
N ILE A 23 -11.04 21.21 -16.98
CA ILE A 23 -11.81 20.13 -17.62
C ILE A 23 -11.07 18.79 -17.47
N LEU A 24 -9.77 18.77 -17.74
CA LEU A 24 -8.95 17.56 -17.61
C LEU A 24 -8.93 17.05 -16.15
N ALA A 25 -8.75 17.94 -15.19
CA ALA A 25 -8.73 17.61 -13.77
C ALA A 25 -10.08 17.05 -13.28
N ALA A 26 -11.20 17.62 -13.74
CA ALA A 26 -12.54 17.15 -13.37
C ALA A 26 -12.78 15.68 -13.75
N ILE A 27 -12.22 15.21 -14.86
CA ILE A 27 -12.31 13.80 -15.29
C ILE A 27 -11.21 12.94 -14.65
N ALA A 28 -9.98 13.47 -14.57
CA ALA A 28 -8.81 12.71 -14.12
C ALA A 28 -8.85 12.39 -12.62
N ILE A 29 -9.22 13.35 -11.77
CA ILE A 29 -9.23 13.20 -10.30
C ILE A 29 -10.12 12.03 -9.84
N PRO A 30 -11.42 11.93 -10.21
CA PRO A 30 -12.26 10.82 -9.75
C PRO A 30 -11.77 9.47 -10.28
N ASN A 31 -11.23 9.44 -11.51
CA ASN A 31 -10.67 8.22 -12.08
C ASN A 31 -9.41 7.76 -11.34
N PHE A 32 -8.54 8.69 -10.97
CA PHE A 32 -7.35 8.41 -10.19
C PHE A 32 -7.70 7.88 -8.79
N ILE A 33 -8.68 8.45 -8.10
CA ILE A 33 -9.17 7.94 -6.81
C ILE A 33 -9.71 6.51 -6.95
N LYS A 34 -10.52 6.24 -7.99
CA LYS A 34 -11.03 4.88 -8.28
C LYS A 34 -9.89 3.89 -8.60
N PHE A 35 -8.86 4.33 -9.31
CA PHE A 35 -7.70 3.50 -9.61
C PHE A 35 -6.92 3.14 -8.34
N GLN A 36 -6.66 4.13 -7.47
CA GLN A 36 -6.04 3.88 -6.17
C GLN A 36 -6.86 2.91 -5.29
N ALA A 37 -8.18 3.09 -5.23
CA ALA A 37 -9.05 2.18 -4.48
C ALA A 37 -8.99 0.74 -5.02
N ARG A 38 -9.02 0.57 -6.36
CA ARG A 38 -8.86 -0.75 -7.00
C ARG A 38 -7.50 -1.38 -6.73
N SER A 39 -6.42 -0.59 -6.77
CA SER A 39 -5.07 -1.06 -6.41
C SER A 39 -5.02 -1.59 -4.98
N LYS A 40 -5.57 -0.83 -4.02
CA LYS A 40 -5.65 -1.22 -2.61
C LYS A 40 -6.48 -2.50 -2.40
N GLN A 41 -7.63 -2.61 -3.07
CA GLN A 41 -8.45 -3.83 -3.01
C GLN A 41 -7.74 -5.04 -3.62
N SER A 42 -7.02 -4.84 -4.73
CA SER A 42 -6.28 -5.91 -5.40
C SER A 42 -5.19 -6.49 -4.49
N GLU A 43 -4.44 -5.63 -3.80
CA GLU A 43 -3.43 -6.03 -2.82
C GLU A 43 -4.04 -6.82 -1.65
N ALA A 44 -5.11 -6.30 -1.05
CA ALA A 44 -5.80 -6.99 0.04
C ALA A 44 -6.32 -8.36 -0.40
N LYS A 45 -6.94 -8.46 -1.58
CA LYS A 45 -7.45 -9.72 -2.13
C LYS A 45 -6.33 -10.73 -2.39
N ALA A 46 -5.19 -10.29 -2.91
CA ALA A 46 -4.04 -11.15 -3.17
C ALA A 46 -3.49 -11.74 -1.86
N ASN A 47 -3.28 -10.90 -0.84
CA ASN A 47 -2.74 -11.33 0.44
C ASN A 47 -3.74 -12.22 1.22
N LEU A 48 -5.04 -11.91 1.21
CA LEU A 48 -6.06 -12.78 1.82
C LEU A 48 -6.14 -14.15 1.11
N LYS A 49 -5.98 -14.18 -0.21
CA LYS A 49 -5.89 -15.45 -0.95
C LYS A 49 -4.63 -16.24 -0.54
N ALA A 50 -3.50 -15.56 -0.35
CA ALA A 50 -2.28 -16.19 0.14
C ALA A 50 -2.46 -16.78 1.54
N VAL A 51 -3.11 -16.06 2.48
CA VAL A 51 -3.49 -16.60 3.79
C VAL A 51 -4.36 -17.85 3.64
N PHE A 52 -5.40 -17.80 2.81
CA PHE A 52 -6.28 -18.95 2.60
C PHE A 52 -5.53 -20.18 2.06
N THR A 53 -4.65 -19.98 1.07
CA THR A 53 -3.84 -21.07 0.52
C THR A 53 -2.85 -21.62 1.54
N ALA A 54 -2.20 -20.76 2.33
CA ALA A 54 -1.29 -21.13 3.40
C ALA A 54 -1.99 -21.96 4.49
N GLU A 55 -3.13 -21.49 4.99
CA GLU A 55 -3.96 -22.22 5.96
C GLU A 55 -4.45 -23.56 5.44
N LYS A 56 -4.84 -23.64 4.16
CA LYS A 56 -5.26 -24.90 3.55
C LYS A 56 -4.13 -25.90 3.44
N ALA A 57 -2.92 -25.45 3.07
CA ALA A 57 -1.74 -26.30 3.05
C ALA A 57 -1.38 -26.78 4.46
N PHE A 58 -1.42 -25.89 5.45
CA PHE A 58 -1.14 -26.22 6.84
C PHE A 58 -2.14 -27.24 7.40
N PHE A 59 -3.43 -27.07 7.10
CA PHE A 59 -4.46 -28.03 7.48
C PHE A 59 -4.23 -29.41 6.88
N GLN A 60 -3.77 -29.50 5.63
CA GLN A 60 -3.45 -30.79 4.99
C GLN A 60 -2.27 -31.52 5.66
N GLU A 61 -1.36 -30.79 6.30
CA GLU A 61 -0.19 -31.38 6.98
C GLU A 61 -0.46 -31.68 8.47
N LYS A 62 -1.23 -30.83 9.15
CA LYS A 62 -1.38 -30.84 10.61
C LYS A 62 -2.79 -31.13 11.10
N ASP A 63 -3.75 -31.35 10.20
CA ASP A 63 -5.17 -31.58 10.48
C ASP A 63 -5.83 -30.50 11.37
N LYS A 64 -5.28 -29.28 11.38
CA LYS A 64 -5.80 -28.13 12.14
C LYS A 64 -5.42 -26.82 11.45
N PHE A 65 -6.20 -25.77 11.72
CA PHE A 65 -5.81 -24.40 11.39
C PHE A 65 -4.90 -23.83 12.48
N SER A 66 -4.06 -22.86 12.11
CA SER A 66 -3.25 -22.14 13.08
C SER A 66 -3.74 -20.69 13.21
N SER A 67 -3.50 -20.09 14.37
CA SER A 67 -3.65 -18.65 14.56
C SER A 67 -2.33 -17.92 14.36
N LEU A 68 -1.23 -18.63 14.09
CA LEU A 68 0.13 -18.10 14.04
C LEU A 68 0.61 -17.99 12.59
N THR A 69 0.96 -16.76 12.19
CA THR A 69 1.38 -16.40 10.83
C THR A 69 2.66 -17.10 10.41
N GLY A 70 3.62 -17.26 11.33
CA GLY A 70 4.87 -17.96 11.05
C GLY A 70 4.72 -19.48 10.99
N GLU A 71 3.71 -20.08 11.64
CA GLU A 71 3.44 -21.52 11.49
C GLU A 71 2.86 -21.85 10.11
N VAL A 72 1.96 -20.99 9.61
CA VAL A 72 1.35 -21.16 8.28
C VAL A 72 2.24 -20.64 7.15
N GLY A 73 3.37 -20.01 7.48
CA GLY A 73 4.31 -19.46 6.49
C GLY A 73 3.75 -18.27 5.70
N PHE A 74 2.78 -17.56 6.25
CA PHE A 74 2.21 -16.38 5.60
C PHE A 74 3.08 -15.16 5.88
N SER A 75 3.55 -14.50 4.82
CA SER A 75 4.23 -13.20 4.92
C SER A 75 3.99 -12.40 3.64
N PRO A 76 3.29 -11.25 3.69
CA PRO A 76 3.09 -10.41 2.52
C PRO A 76 4.39 -9.70 2.13
N GLU A 77 4.47 -9.28 0.86
CA GLU A 77 5.59 -8.48 0.35
C GLU A 77 5.80 -7.20 1.16
N ARG A 78 7.04 -6.66 1.12
CA ARG A 78 7.35 -5.37 1.74
C ARG A 78 6.49 -4.26 1.13
N ASN A 79 6.25 -3.22 1.92
CA ASN A 79 5.33 -2.10 1.63
C ASN A 79 3.85 -2.52 1.58
N ASN A 80 3.46 -3.54 2.37
CA ASN A 80 2.06 -3.89 2.56
C ASN A 80 1.30 -2.75 3.26
N ARG A 81 0.16 -2.35 2.67
CA ARG A 81 -0.66 -1.22 3.13
C ARG A 81 -1.64 -1.58 4.24
N TYR A 82 -1.91 -2.87 4.41
CA TYR A 82 -2.86 -3.40 5.38
C TYR A 82 -2.16 -4.30 6.38
N ALA A 83 -2.63 -4.26 7.63
CA ALA A 83 -2.30 -5.27 8.62
C ALA A 83 -3.20 -6.50 8.43
N TYR A 84 -2.65 -7.68 8.69
CA TYR A 84 -3.32 -8.96 8.54
C TYR A 84 -3.35 -9.68 9.88
N TYR A 85 -4.51 -10.21 10.25
CA TYR A 85 -4.75 -10.84 11.54
C TYR A 85 -5.37 -12.22 11.30
N LEU A 86 -4.81 -13.27 11.91
CA LEU A 86 -5.39 -14.62 11.89
C LEU A 86 -6.32 -14.88 13.09
N THR A 87 -6.36 -13.95 14.04
CA THR A 87 -7.17 -14.02 15.26
C THR A 87 -7.62 -12.62 15.69
N GLY A 88 -8.68 -12.54 16.50
CA GLY A 88 -9.26 -11.27 16.99
C GLY A 88 -8.40 -10.53 18.02
N SER A 89 -7.43 -11.19 18.66
CA SER A 89 -6.43 -10.55 19.53
C SER A 89 -5.06 -11.04 19.12
N ALA A 90 -4.27 -10.18 18.47
CA ALA A 90 -3.05 -10.61 17.81
C ALA A 90 -1.76 -10.00 18.37
N THR A 91 -0.72 -10.83 18.46
CA THR A 91 0.67 -10.40 18.57
C THR A 91 1.17 -10.07 17.17
N LEU A 92 1.53 -8.80 16.95
CA LEU A 92 1.89 -8.31 15.62
C LEU A 92 3.38 -8.42 15.35
N GLU A 93 3.73 -8.97 14.19
CA GLU A 93 5.06 -8.83 13.59
C GLU A 93 5.32 -7.35 13.30
N ASP A 94 6.37 -6.80 13.89
CA ASP A 94 6.80 -5.43 13.63
C ASP A 94 7.41 -5.29 12.23
N ARG A 95 6.96 -4.28 11.49
CA ARG A 95 7.43 -3.95 10.13
C ARG A 95 7.95 -2.51 10.01
N THR A 96 8.50 -1.99 11.10
CA THR A 96 9.18 -0.69 11.11
C THR A 96 10.64 -0.78 10.68
N GLY A 97 11.30 -1.94 10.85
CA GLY A 97 12.73 -2.14 10.59
C GLY A 97 13.10 -2.55 9.16
N VAL A 98 14.40 -2.49 8.85
CA VAL A 98 14.97 -3.02 7.60
C VAL A 98 14.78 -4.55 7.54
N THR A 99 14.98 -5.23 8.67
CA THR A 99 14.82 -6.68 8.81
C THR A 99 13.41 -7.00 9.27
N ILE A 100 12.80 -8.02 8.67
CA ILE A 100 11.49 -8.53 9.10
C ILE A 100 11.74 -9.61 10.17
N PRO A 101 11.16 -9.48 11.38
CA PRO A 101 11.21 -10.54 12.37
C PRO A 101 10.37 -11.74 11.91
N GLN A 102 10.99 -12.77 11.34
CA GLN A 102 10.29 -14.00 10.96
C GLN A 102 10.14 -14.96 12.16
N ALA A 103 9.38 -14.54 13.18
CA ALA A 103 9.12 -15.39 14.35
C ALA A 103 7.79 -16.16 14.18
N THR A 104 7.75 -17.38 14.71
CA THR A 104 6.55 -18.24 14.67
C THR A 104 5.48 -17.85 15.68
N THR A 105 5.76 -16.90 16.58
CA THR A 105 4.88 -16.52 17.69
C THR A 105 3.89 -15.41 17.35
N PHE A 106 3.97 -14.83 16.15
CA PHE A 106 3.08 -13.75 15.73
C PHE A 106 1.78 -14.30 15.16
N SER A 107 0.66 -13.75 15.61
CA SER A 107 -0.68 -14.09 15.10
C SER A 107 -1.28 -13.01 14.18
N GLY A 108 -0.46 -12.02 13.83
CA GLY A 108 -0.75 -11.03 12.82
C GLY A 108 0.51 -10.32 12.33
N ILE A 109 0.37 -9.60 11.23
CA ILE A 109 1.44 -8.85 10.56
C ILE A 109 1.01 -7.39 10.48
N ALA A 110 1.83 -6.47 10.98
CA ALA A 110 1.56 -5.04 10.95
C ALA A 110 1.66 -4.44 9.53
N VAL A 111 1.18 -3.21 9.37
CA VAL A 111 1.43 -2.40 8.17
C VAL A 111 2.94 -2.16 8.06
N ASP A 112 3.50 -2.33 6.85
CA ASP A 112 4.91 -2.00 6.62
C ASP A 112 5.06 -0.47 6.52
N VAL A 113 5.70 0.08 7.56
CA VAL A 113 5.99 1.50 7.66
C VAL A 113 7.47 1.80 7.47
N PHE A 114 8.32 0.80 7.18
CA PHE A 114 9.78 0.93 7.12
C PHE A 114 10.24 2.17 6.33
N LYS A 115 9.69 2.36 5.13
CA LYS A 115 10.03 3.48 4.23
C LYS A 115 9.54 4.85 4.72
N TYR A 116 8.64 4.88 5.70
CA TYR A 116 8.01 6.07 6.25
C TYR A 116 8.47 6.37 7.69
N THR A 117 9.42 5.59 8.24
CA THR A 117 9.89 5.74 9.64
C THR A 117 10.90 6.86 9.89
N SER A 118 11.19 7.70 8.90
CA SER A 118 12.34 8.63 8.92
C SER A 118 12.23 9.85 9.87
N ALA A 119 11.54 9.80 11.01
CA ALA A 119 11.43 10.96 11.92
C ALA A 119 11.06 10.68 13.39
N ALA A 120 11.14 9.44 13.91
CA ALA A 120 10.77 9.17 15.31
C ALA A 120 11.95 8.89 16.27
N ASN A 121 13.20 8.90 15.77
CA ASN A 121 14.41 8.77 16.59
C ASN A 121 15.43 9.87 16.20
N MET A 122 15.04 11.13 16.39
CA MET A 122 15.98 12.21 16.72
C MET A 122 15.70 12.66 18.15
#